data_AF-A0A149QZZ9-F1
#
_entry.id   AF-A0A149QZZ9-F1
#
_cell.length_a   1.000
_cell.length_b   1.000
_cell.length_c   1.000
_cell.angle_alpha   90.00
_cell.angle_beta   90.00
_cell.angle_gamma   90.00
#
_symmetry.space_group_name_H-M   'P 1'
#
loop_
_entity.id
_entity.type
_entity.pdbx_description
1 polymer ?
#
loop_
_entity_poly.entity_id
_entity_poly.type
_entity_poly.pdbx_seq_one_letter_code
_entity_poly.pdbx_strand_id
1 'polypeptide(L)'
;MTGDLAGFRIGIAELAILGLLFPAECDDLSVWSGEERAIFRRAADLVACKGDDLLVPPGDGQDALAAAQWEANVREPGWWPFTWVKTGPDGACCRQVHDLTLPLLWGTEWLLVELERRRFAYEDPAIRAASDLIRQAKARLDVLRECESGLVNDVPDLRDACAALSDALQDRCPVLMAWPSRKAEPA
;
A
#
# COMPACT_ATOMS: atom_id res chain seq x y z
N MET A 1 27.20 -21.60 0.53
CA MET A 1 26.68 -20.43 1.27
C MET A 1 25.20 -20.66 1.50
N THR A 2 24.86 -21.15 2.68
CA THR A 2 23.48 -21.22 3.19
C THR A 2 23.10 -19.79 3.55
N GLY A 3 22.43 -19.09 2.64
CA GLY A 3 21.81 -17.82 2.98
C GLY A 3 20.68 -18.13 3.96
N ASP A 4 20.82 -17.66 5.20
CA ASP A 4 19.71 -17.62 6.15
C ASP A 4 18.57 -16.86 5.47
N LEU A 5 17.54 -17.59 5.06
CA LEU A 5 16.30 -17.01 4.57
C LEU A 5 15.61 -16.38 5.80
N ALA A 6 15.99 -15.15 6.13
CA ALA A 6 15.23 -14.34 7.07
C ALA A 6 13.79 -14.29 6.54
N GLY A 7 12.85 -14.88 7.29
CA GLY A 7 11.44 -14.86 6.94
C GLY A 7 10.99 -13.41 6.81
N PHE A 8 10.84 -12.94 5.57
CA PHE A 8 10.36 -11.58 5.31
C PHE A 8 8.93 -11.50 5.84
N ARG A 9 8.68 -10.59 6.78
CA ARG A 9 7.30 -10.28 7.20
C ARG A 9 6.72 -9.30 6.21
N ILE A 10 5.45 -9.48 5.88
CA ILE A 10 4.71 -8.59 5.00
C ILE A 10 3.93 -7.62 5.89
N GLY A 11 4.33 -6.36 5.88
CA GLY A 11 3.64 -5.26 6.54
C GLY A 11 2.88 -4.38 5.55
N ILE A 12 2.46 -3.22 6.06
CA ILE A 12 1.74 -2.22 5.28
C ILE A 12 2.60 -1.74 4.10
N ALA A 13 3.88 -1.41 4.37
CA ALA A 13 4.80 -0.91 3.35
C ALA A 13 5.03 -1.94 2.23
N GLU A 14 5.23 -3.21 2.55
CA GLU A 14 5.45 -4.28 1.55
C GLU A 14 4.24 -4.49 0.64
N LEU A 15 3.03 -4.48 1.20
CA LEU A 15 1.80 -4.58 0.40
C LEU A 15 1.55 -3.30 -0.41
N ALA A 16 1.80 -2.13 0.16
CA ALA A 16 1.68 -0.86 -0.54
C ALA A 16 2.63 -0.77 -1.73
N ILE A 17 3.86 -1.23 -1.55
CA ILE A 17 4.83 -1.42 -2.64
C ILE A 17 4.22 -2.29 -3.73
N LEU A 18 3.71 -3.48 -3.39
CA LEU A 18 3.13 -4.40 -4.38
C LEU A 18 2.00 -3.72 -5.14
N GLY A 19 1.11 -3.01 -4.46
CA GLY A 19 0.01 -2.31 -5.10
C GLY A 19 0.44 -1.14 -5.96
N LEU A 20 1.53 -0.44 -5.61
CA LEU A 20 2.09 0.60 -6.49
C LEU A 20 2.81 0.00 -7.71
N LEU A 21 3.32 -1.23 -7.61
CA LEU A 21 3.87 -1.95 -8.77
C LEU A 21 2.78 -2.54 -9.68
N PHE A 22 1.65 -2.91 -9.08
CA PHE A 22 0.51 -3.53 -9.75
C PHE A 22 -0.79 -2.82 -9.33
N PRO A 23 -0.98 -1.54 -9.69
CA PRO A 23 -2.17 -0.78 -9.30
C PRO A 23 -3.40 -1.41 -9.94
N ALA A 24 -4.52 -1.43 -9.20
CA ALA A 24 -5.74 -2.04 -9.70
C ALA A 24 -6.19 -1.37 -11.01
N GLU A 25 -6.64 -2.21 -11.93
CA GLU A 25 -7.33 -1.80 -13.13
C GLU A 25 -8.82 -1.99 -12.83
N CYS A 26 -9.61 -0.92 -12.93
CA CYS A 26 -11.06 -1.03 -12.84
C CYS A 26 -11.60 -1.39 -14.23
N ASP A 27 -12.54 -2.33 -14.33
CA ASP A 27 -13.10 -2.78 -15.61
C ASP A 27 -13.70 -1.63 -16.44
N ASP A 28 -14.15 -0.57 -15.78
CA ASP A 28 -14.73 0.64 -16.40
C ASP A 28 -13.68 1.71 -16.75
N LEU A 29 -12.39 1.51 -16.44
CA LEU A 29 -11.34 2.52 -16.58
C LEU A 29 -10.17 2.00 -17.45
N SER A 30 -9.61 2.88 -18.30
CA SER A 30 -8.54 2.53 -19.26
C SER A 30 -7.26 2.03 -18.58
N VAL A 31 -6.60 0.99 -19.08
CA VAL A 31 -5.31 0.51 -18.54
C VAL A 31 -4.30 1.65 -18.28
N TRP A 32 -3.59 1.61 -17.16
CA TRP A 32 -2.55 2.59 -16.83
C TRP A 32 -1.47 2.67 -17.92
N SER A 33 -1.18 3.88 -18.38
CA SER A 33 -0.14 4.18 -19.35
C SER A 33 1.26 3.88 -18.79
N GLY A 34 2.26 3.81 -19.68
CA GLY A 34 3.65 3.62 -19.27
C GLY A 34 4.18 4.76 -18.38
N GLU A 35 3.72 5.99 -18.61
CA GLU A 35 4.12 7.17 -17.84
C GLU A 35 3.49 7.16 -16.43
N GLU A 36 2.19 6.85 -16.34
CA GLU A 36 1.48 6.67 -15.06
C GLU A 36 2.12 5.53 -14.24
N ARG A 37 2.40 4.39 -14.89
CA ARG A 37 3.11 3.27 -14.23
C ARG A 37 4.50 3.67 -13.75
N ALA A 38 5.21 4.54 -14.46
CA ALA A 38 6.49 5.06 -13.99
C ALA A 38 6.34 5.98 -12.76
N ILE A 39 5.24 6.72 -12.64
CA ILE A 39 4.91 7.50 -11.43
C ILE A 39 4.70 6.58 -10.23
N PHE A 40 3.83 5.57 -10.36
CA PHE A 40 3.59 4.60 -9.27
C PHE A 40 4.85 3.82 -8.90
N ARG A 41 5.69 3.47 -9.88
CA ARG A 41 6.99 2.83 -9.64
C ARG A 41 7.90 3.70 -8.75
N ARG A 42 8.01 5.00 -9.05
CA ARG A 42 8.79 5.95 -8.22
C ARG A 42 8.22 6.08 -6.81
N ALA A 43 6.88 6.02 -6.66
CA ALA A 43 6.24 6.01 -5.35
C ALA A 43 6.58 4.74 -4.56
N ALA A 44 6.55 3.56 -5.19
CA ALA A 44 6.98 2.31 -4.57
C ALA A 44 8.44 2.37 -4.11
N ASP A 45 9.31 2.92 -4.96
CA ASP A 45 10.72 3.18 -4.66
C ASP A 45 10.91 4.11 -3.44
N LEU A 46 10.05 5.11 -3.29
CA LEU A 46 10.04 6.01 -2.13
C LEU A 46 9.61 5.27 -0.85
N VAL A 47 8.52 4.49 -0.91
CA VAL A 47 8.05 3.67 0.22
C VAL A 47 9.12 2.68 0.66
N ALA A 48 9.80 2.02 -0.28
CA ALA A 48 10.90 1.10 0.03
C ALA A 48 12.10 1.78 0.73
N CYS A 49 12.32 3.08 0.48
CA CYS A 49 13.41 3.83 1.13
C CYS A 49 13.03 4.39 2.50
N LYS A 50 11.77 4.81 2.68
CA LYS A 50 11.30 5.51 3.89
C LYS A 50 10.55 4.61 4.88
N GLY A 51 10.10 3.43 4.46
CA GLY A 51 9.26 2.54 5.27
C GLY A 51 7.95 3.21 5.67
N ASP A 52 7.65 3.20 6.97
CA ASP A 52 6.44 3.80 7.56
C ASP A 52 6.53 5.33 7.75
N ASP A 53 7.71 5.94 7.59
CA ASP A 53 7.89 7.40 7.78
C ASP A 53 7.55 8.19 6.50
N LEU A 54 6.25 8.27 6.21
CA LEU A 54 5.71 8.85 4.97
C LEU A 54 4.99 10.17 5.19
N LEU A 55 5.68 11.08 5.89
CA LEU A 55 5.23 12.46 6.02
C LEU A 55 5.31 13.19 4.66
N VAL A 56 4.29 13.98 4.35
CA VAL A 56 4.32 14.87 3.19
C VAL A 56 5.37 15.97 3.44
N PRO A 57 6.30 16.22 2.50
CA PRO A 57 7.31 17.27 2.66
C PRO A 57 6.65 18.66 2.84
N PRO A 58 7.21 19.55 3.68
CA PRO A 58 6.67 20.89 3.87
C PRO A 58 6.83 21.76 2.60
N GLY A 59 5.89 22.69 2.35
CA GLY A 59 5.89 23.62 1.22
C GLY A 59 5.10 23.09 0.01
N ASP A 60 5.57 23.37 -1.21
CA ASP A 60 4.94 22.88 -2.46
C ASP A 60 5.08 21.35 -2.64
N GLY A 61 5.85 20.69 -1.76
CA GLY A 61 5.54 19.38 -1.19
C GLY A 61 5.34 18.16 -2.11
N GLN A 62 5.61 18.26 -3.40
CA GLN A 62 5.43 17.16 -4.35
C GLN A 62 6.57 16.15 -4.24
N ASP A 63 6.31 15.03 -3.59
CA ASP A 63 7.12 13.82 -3.72
C ASP A 63 6.44 12.79 -4.64
N ALA A 64 7.09 11.64 -4.82
CA ALA A 64 6.58 10.60 -5.71
C ALA A 64 5.22 10.04 -5.26
N LEU A 65 4.93 10.01 -3.95
CA LEU A 65 3.64 9.57 -3.43
C LEU A 65 2.55 10.61 -3.69
N ALA A 66 2.85 11.90 -3.55
CA ALA A 66 1.93 12.97 -3.92
C ALA A 66 1.55 12.92 -5.41
N ALA A 67 2.52 12.64 -6.29
CA ALA A 67 2.28 12.46 -7.72
C ALA A 67 1.42 11.22 -8.00
N ALA A 68 1.69 10.08 -7.36
CA ALA A 68 0.88 8.87 -7.52
C ALA A 68 -0.55 9.06 -7.00
N GLN A 69 -0.72 9.75 -5.86
CA GLN A 69 -2.02 10.11 -5.33
C GLN A 69 -2.79 11.04 -6.28
N TRP A 70 -2.10 11.97 -6.93
CA TRP A 70 -2.70 12.80 -7.97
C TRP A 70 -3.23 11.97 -9.14
N GLU A 71 -2.40 11.10 -9.72
CA GLU A 71 -2.82 10.25 -10.86
C GLU A 71 -4.02 9.35 -10.50
N ALA A 72 -4.03 8.78 -9.29
CA ALA A 72 -5.17 8.00 -8.81
C ALA A 72 -6.46 8.83 -8.77
N ASN A 73 -6.39 10.08 -8.30
CA ASN A 73 -7.54 10.96 -8.15
C ASN A 73 -7.97 11.68 -9.44
N VAL A 74 -7.06 11.88 -10.40
CA VAL A 74 -7.41 12.31 -11.76
C VAL A 74 -8.31 11.28 -12.42
N ARG A 75 -8.01 10.01 -12.17
CA ARG A 75 -8.74 8.89 -12.76
C ARG A 75 -10.07 8.62 -12.07
N GLU A 76 -10.09 8.60 -10.74
CA GLU A 76 -11.31 8.47 -9.93
C GLU A 76 -11.22 9.44 -8.73
N PRO A 77 -11.99 10.54 -8.74
CA PRO A 77 -11.93 11.55 -7.69
C PRO A 77 -12.23 10.95 -6.30
N GLY A 78 -11.31 11.14 -5.34
CA GLY A 78 -11.46 10.64 -3.98
C GLY A 78 -11.07 9.17 -3.80
N TRP A 79 -10.51 8.52 -4.84
CA TRP A 79 -10.06 7.14 -4.74
C TRP A 79 -8.96 6.98 -3.69
N TRP A 80 -8.00 7.91 -3.69
CA TRP A 80 -6.92 7.99 -2.71
C TRP A 80 -7.05 9.28 -1.87
N PRO A 81 -7.80 9.26 -0.76
CA PRO A 81 -8.09 10.46 0.02
C PRO A 81 -6.82 11.08 0.63
N PHE A 82 -6.79 12.41 0.71
CA PHE A 82 -5.76 13.13 1.43
C PHE A 82 -5.98 13.01 2.93
N THR A 83 -4.93 12.67 3.68
CA THR A 83 -5.05 12.35 5.09
C THR A 83 -4.14 13.19 5.98
N TRP A 84 -4.59 13.41 7.21
CA TRP A 84 -3.96 14.28 8.19
C TRP A 84 -3.82 13.54 9.52
N VAL A 85 -2.76 13.84 10.26
CA VAL A 85 -2.53 13.33 11.62
C VAL A 85 -2.43 14.51 12.59
N LYS A 86 -3.10 14.42 13.74
CA LYS A 86 -2.90 15.40 14.82
C LYS A 86 -1.53 15.16 15.45
N THR A 87 -0.77 16.24 15.61
CA THR A 87 0.58 16.30 16.18
C THR A 87 0.66 17.40 17.24
N GLY A 88 1.66 17.30 18.12
CA GLY A 88 1.89 18.24 19.22
C GLY A 88 1.05 17.95 20.49
N PRO A 89 1.33 18.66 21.60
CA PRO A 89 0.54 18.57 22.82
C PRO A 89 -0.93 18.92 22.51
N ASP A 90 -1.86 18.12 23.03
CA ASP A 90 -3.32 18.28 22.86
C ASP A 90 -3.84 18.22 21.42
N GLY A 91 -3.03 17.80 20.44
CA GLY A 91 -3.44 17.73 19.03
C GLY A 91 -3.60 19.09 18.36
N ALA A 92 -2.88 20.12 18.86
CA ALA A 92 -2.97 21.50 18.39
C ALA A 92 -2.42 21.73 16.96
N CYS A 93 -1.75 20.76 16.36
CA CYS A 93 -1.23 20.85 14.99
C CYS A 93 -1.74 19.69 14.14
N CYS A 94 -2.07 19.93 12.87
CA CYS A 94 -2.34 18.88 11.90
C CYS A 94 -1.19 18.79 10.90
N ARG A 95 -0.75 17.59 10.58
CA ARG A 95 0.28 17.33 9.56
C ARG A 95 -0.26 16.37 8.52
N GLN A 96 -0.05 16.68 7.25
CA GLN A 96 -0.44 15.77 6.18
C GLN A 96 0.48 14.56 6.15
N VAL A 97 -0.10 13.39 5.93
CA VAL A 97 0.61 12.12 5.81
C VAL A 97 0.13 11.39 4.56
N HIS A 98 1.01 10.58 3.98
CA HIS A 98 0.62 9.65 2.92
C HIS A 98 0.06 8.38 3.56
N ASP A 99 -1.27 8.27 3.63
CA ASP A 99 -1.91 7.02 4.03
C ASP A 99 -1.78 5.99 2.89
N LEU A 100 -1.28 4.80 3.23
CA LEU A 100 -0.98 3.73 2.28
C LEU A 100 -2.14 2.75 2.07
N THR A 101 -3.35 3.02 2.57
CA THR A 101 -4.44 2.05 2.54
C THR A 101 -4.83 1.66 1.11
N LEU A 102 -4.89 2.63 0.18
CA LEU A 102 -5.22 2.31 -1.22
C LEU A 102 -4.12 1.47 -1.90
N PRO A 103 -2.83 1.87 -1.87
CA PRO A 103 -1.75 1.00 -2.30
C PRO A 103 -1.78 -0.39 -1.67
N LEU A 104 -1.98 -0.49 -0.36
CA LEU A 104 -2.04 -1.76 0.35
C LEU A 104 -3.18 -2.63 -0.18
N LEU A 105 -4.35 -2.03 -0.41
CA LEU A 105 -5.50 -2.72 -0.98
C LEU A 105 -5.15 -3.33 -2.34
N TRP A 106 -4.59 -2.54 -3.26
CA TRP A 106 -4.15 -3.02 -4.58
C TRP A 106 -3.14 -4.16 -4.47
N GLY A 107 -2.16 -4.05 -3.57
CA GLY A 107 -1.17 -5.10 -3.36
C GLY A 107 -1.75 -6.39 -2.81
N THR A 108 -2.76 -6.27 -1.94
CA THR A 108 -3.45 -7.42 -1.37
C THR A 108 -4.37 -8.09 -2.38
N GLU A 109 -5.09 -7.32 -3.21
CA GLU A 109 -5.91 -7.84 -4.31
C GLU A 109 -5.04 -8.57 -5.34
N TRP A 110 -3.89 -8.00 -5.71
CA TRP A 110 -2.92 -8.66 -6.59
C TRP A 110 -2.38 -9.97 -5.96
N LEU A 111 -2.03 -9.93 -4.68
CA LEU A 111 -1.52 -11.11 -3.97
C LEU A 111 -2.57 -12.23 -3.92
N LEU A 112 -3.85 -11.89 -3.68
CA LEU A 112 -4.94 -12.86 -3.67
C LEU A 112 -5.06 -13.58 -5.02
N VAL A 113 -5.05 -12.83 -6.12
CA VAL A 113 -5.05 -13.41 -7.49
C VAL A 113 -3.86 -14.34 -7.70
N GLU A 114 -2.69 -13.98 -7.18
CA GLU A 114 -1.49 -14.82 -7.27
C GLU A 114 -1.56 -16.10 -6.43
N LEU A 115 -2.14 -16.04 -5.23
CA LEU A 115 -2.38 -17.22 -4.39
C LEU A 115 -3.37 -18.18 -5.08
N GLU A 116 -4.43 -17.66 -5.66
CA GLU A 116 -5.40 -18.44 -6.44
C GLU A 116 -4.75 -19.07 -7.68
N ARG A 117 -3.92 -18.31 -8.40
CA ARG A 117 -3.15 -18.81 -9.57
C ARG A 117 -2.22 -19.97 -9.18
N ARG A 118 -1.66 -19.95 -7.97
CA ARG A 118 -0.84 -21.02 -7.40
C ARG A 118 -1.66 -22.19 -6.85
N ARG A 119 -2.99 -22.17 -7.03
CA ARG A 119 -3.94 -23.22 -6.60
C ARG A 119 -3.96 -23.45 -5.09
N PHE A 120 -3.79 -22.38 -4.31
CA PHE A 120 -4.14 -22.43 -2.89
C PHE A 120 -5.63 -22.77 -2.77
N ALA A 121 -5.98 -23.65 -1.83
CA ALA A 121 -7.38 -24.02 -1.61
C ALA A 121 -8.15 -22.81 -1.04
N TYR A 122 -9.43 -22.68 -1.37
CA TYR A 122 -10.27 -21.58 -0.84
C TYR A 122 -10.31 -21.55 0.70
N GLU A 123 -10.16 -22.69 1.34
CA GLU A 123 -10.10 -22.82 2.80
C GLU A 123 -8.74 -22.44 3.40
N ASP A 124 -7.75 -22.10 2.57
CA ASP A 124 -6.41 -21.77 3.02
C ASP A 124 -6.42 -20.50 3.90
N PRO A 125 -5.77 -20.54 5.08
CA PRO A 125 -5.66 -19.39 5.96
C PRO A 125 -5.13 -18.13 5.28
N ALA A 126 -4.24 -18.24 4.30
CA ALA A 126 -3.69 -17.09 3.57
C ALA A 126 -4.74 -16.42 2.69
N ILE A 127 -5.60 -17.20 2.01
CA ILE A 127 -6.72 -16.66 1.22
C ILE A 127 -7.72 -15.93 2.12
N ARG A 128 -8.05 -16.52 3.28
CA ARG A 128 -8.95 -15.90 4.26
C ARG A 128 -8.37 -14.61 4.83
N ALA A 129 -7.11 -14.62 5.26
CA ALA A 129 -6.44 -13.44 5.79
C ALA A 129 -6.33 -12.31 4.75
N ALA A 130 -6.02 -12.64 3.48
CA ALA A 130 -5.99 -11.64 2.41
C ALA A 130 -7.38 -11.04 2.15
N SER A 131 -8.43 -11.87 2.12
CA SER A 131 -9.82 -11.42 1.94
C SER A 131 -10.29 -10.52 3.09
N ASP A 132 -9.94 -10.87 4.33
CA ASP A 132 -10.23 -10.05 5.50
C ASP A 132 -9.48 -8.72 5.50
N LEU A 133 -8.22 -8.71 5.06
CA LEU A 133 -7.44 -7.48 4.90
C LEU A 133 -8.05 -6.57 3.83
N ILE A 134 -8.47 -7.12 2.68
CA ILE A 134 -9.17 -6.37 1.62
C ILE A 134 -10.44 -5.72 2.18
N ARG A 135 -11.25 -6.48 2.93
CA ARG A 135 -12.49 -5.97 3.54
C ARG A 135 -12.20 -4.82 4.51
N GLN A 136 -11.18 -4.97 5.35
CA GLN A 136 -10.80 -3.92 6.32
C GLN A 136 -10.22 -2.68 5.64
N ALA A 137 -9.38 -2.85 4.61
CA ALA A 137 -8.83 -1.75 3.84
C ALA A 137 -9.93 -0.95 3.09
N LYS A 138 -10.93 -1.64 2.51
CA LYS A 138 -12.10 -0.99 1.90
C LYS A 138 -12.90 -0.18 2.92
N ALA A 139 -13.24 -0.78 4.06
CA ALA A 139 -13.96 -0.09 5.14
C ALA A 139 -13.18 1.13 5.67
N ARG A 140 -11.85 1.01 5.80
CA ARG A 140 -10.97 2.12 6.19
C ARG A 140 -10.99 3.25 5.16
N LEU A 141 -10.91 2.94 3.86
CA LEU A 141 -10.99 3.96 2.79
C LEU A 141 -12.34 4.67 2.78
N ASP A 142 -13.43 3.95 3.02
CA ASP A 142 -14.77 4.55 3.08
C ASP A 142 -14.87 5.56 4.23
N VAL A 143 -14.39 5.20 5.42
CA VAL A 143 -14.29 6.14 6.57
C VAL A 143 -13.41 7.35 6.24
N LEU A 144 -12.26 7.14 5.58
CA LEU A 144 -11.35 8.22 5.20
C LEU A 144 -11.97 9.18 4.17
N ARG A 145 -12.84 8.69 3.28
CA ARG A 145 -13.57 9.50 2.30
C ARG A 145 -14.71 10.28 2.94
N GLU A 146 -15.42 9.70 3.90
CA GLU A 146 -16.52 10.35 4.61
C GLU A 146 -16.04 11.43 5.59
N CYS A 147 -14.83 11.29 6.15
CA CYS A 147 -14.23 12.29 7.01
C CYS A 147 -13.71 13.47 6.18
N GLU A 148 -14.50 14.54 6.02
CA GLU A 148 -14.13 15.79 5.32
C GLU A 148 -12.84 16.47 5.84
N SER A 149 -12.29 16.02 6.98
CA SER A 149 -11.01 16.48 7.55
C SER A 149 -9.88 15.42 7.57
N GLY A 150 -10.13 14.19 7.12
CA GLY A 150 -9.10 13.17 6.86
C GLY A 150 -8.24 12.75 8.06
N LEU A 151 -8.71 12.90 9.30
CA LEU A 151 -7.91 12.55 10.48
C LEU A 151 -7.74 11.05 10.65
N VAL A 152 -6.51 10.57 10.45
CA VAL A 152 -6.15 9.14 10.50
C VAL A 152 -6.32 8.54 11.91
N ASN A 153 -6.21 9.36 12.95
CA ASN A 153 -6.16 8.91 14.34
C ASN A 153 -7.43 8.19 14.81
N ASP A 154 -8.57 8.47 14.17
CA ASP A 154 -9.87 7.91 14.56
C ASP A 154 -10.25 6.68 13.71
N VAL A 155 -9.36 6.25 12.80
CA VAL A 155 -9.62 5.18 11.83
C VAL A 155 -8.81 3.92 12.19
N PRO A 156 -9.43 2.72 12.24
CA PRO A 156 -8.76 1.47 12.63
C PRO A 156 -7.49 1.17 11.81
N ASP A 157 -6.39 0.85 12.49
CA ASP A 157 -5.12 0.45 11.87
C ASP A 157 -5.23 -0.94 11.21
N LEU A 158 -4.46 -1.17 10.15
CA LEU A 158 -4.39 -2.42 9.40
C LEU A 158 -3.20 -3.31 9.80
N ARG A 159 -2.35 -2.87 10.74
CA ARG A 159 -1.16 -3.62 11.20
C ARG A 159 -1.47 -5.03 11.67
N ASP A 160 -2.52 -5.23 12.48
CA ASP A 160 -2.88 -6.55 12.99
C ASP A 160 -3.35 -7.49 11.88
N ALA A 161 -4.10 -6.96 10.91
CA ALA A 161 -4.55 -7.72 9.74
C ALA A 161 -3.37 -8.08 8.81
N CYS A 162 -2.41 -7.16 8.64
CA CYS A 162 -1.16 -7.45 7.92
C CYS A 162 -0.34 -8.53 8.64
N ALA A 163 -0.23 -8.47 9.97
CA ALA A 163 0.48 -9.47 10.76
C ALA A 163 -0.17 -10.86 10.60
N ALA A 164 -1.49 -10.95 10.68
CA ALA A 164 -2.23 -12.20 10.46
C ALA A 164 -2.00 -12.79 9.06
N LEU A 165 -2.00 -11.95 8.01
CA LEU A 165 -1.67 -12.37 6.66
C LEU A 165 -0.21 -12.83 6.55
N SER A 166 0.72 -12.07 7.11
CA SER A 166 2.14 -12.42 7.11
C SER A 166 2.38 -13.77 7.78
N ASP A 167 1.73 -14.05 8.90
CA ASP A 167 1.87 -15.32 9.63
C ASP A 167 1.29 -16.49 8.82
N ALA A 168 0.10 -16.30 8.25
CA ALA A 168 -0.54 -17.31 7.39
C ALA A 168 0.31 -17.65 6.15
N LEU A 169 1.03 -16.67 5.61
CA LEU A 169 1.94 -16.88 4.48
C LEU A 169 3.24 -17.57 4.90
N GLN A 170 3.82 -17.24 6.05
CA GLN A 170 5.07 -17.84 6.52
C GLN A 170 4.96 -19.36 6.69
N ASP A 171 3.81 -19.86 7.15
CA ASP A 171 3.57 -21.29 7.32
C ASP A 171 3.51 -22.08 6.00
N ARG A 172 3.43 -21.38 4.85
CA ARG A 172 3.15 -21.99 3.54
C ARG A 172 4.13 -21.61 2.44
N CYS A 173 4.69 -20.40 2.47
CA CYS A 173 5.55 -19.88 1.41
C CYS A 173 6.46 -18.76 1.96
N PRO A 174 7.79 -18.86 1.89
CA PRO A 174 8.61 -17.66 2.03
C PRO A 174 8.26 -16.73 0.88
N VAL A 175 7.63 -15.59 1.16
CA VAL A 175 7.34 -14.58 0.14
C VAL A 175 8.66 -13.89 -0.20
N LEU A 176 9.31 -14.41 -1.24
CA LEU A 176 10.48 -13.78 -1.84
C LEU A 176 10.00 -12.64 -2.74
N MET A 177 9.91 -11.44 -2.17
CA MET A 177 9.84 -10.21 -2.95
C MET A 177 11.22 -9.94 -3.57
N ALA A 178 11.45 -10.45 -4.78
CA ALA A 178 12.62 -10.04 -5.55
C ALA A 178 12.41 -8.59 -6.02
N TRP A 179 12.94 -7.63 -5.26
CA TRP A 179 12.97 -6.23 -5.69
C TRP A 179 13.83 -6.14 -6.96
N PRO A 180 13.35 -5.53 -8.05
CA PRO A 180 14.21 -5.24 -9.20
C PRO A 180 15.35 -4.34 -8.73
N SER A 181 16.56 -4.89 -8.69
CA SER A 181 17.77 -4.14 -8.34
C SER A 181 17.81 -2.86 -9.15
N ARG A 182 17.82 -1.70 -8.48
CA ARG A 182 18.06 -0.40 -9.11
C ARG A 182 19.35 -0.53 -9.93
N LYS A 183 19.25 -0.56 -11.25
CA LYS A 183 20.40 -0.18 -12.06
C LYS A 183 20.63 1.29 -11.73
N ALA A 184 21.78 1.59 -11.11
CA ALA A 184 22.20 2.96 -10.94
C ALA A 184 22.12 3.67 -12.30
N GLU A 185 21.44 4.80 -12.36
CA GLU A 185 21.49 5.65 -13.54
C GLU A 185 22.96 6.01 -13.81
N PRO A 186 23.42 5.99 -15.08
CA PRO A 186 24.78 6.38 -15.40
C PRO A 186 24.98 7.86 -15.05
N ALA A 187 26.10 8.14 -14.39
CA ALA A 187 26.54 9.47 -14.00
C ALA A 187 26.80 10.39 -15.20
#